data_AF-A0A5A4UBF5-F1
#
_entry.id   AF-A0A5A4UBF5-F1
#
_cell.length_a   1.000
_cell.length_b   1.000
_cell.length_c   1.000
_cell.angle_alpha   90.00
_cell.angle_beta   90.00
_cell.angle_gamma   90.00
#
_symmetry.space_group_name_H-M   'P 1'
#
loop_
_entity.id
_entity.type
_entity.pdbx_description
1 polymer ?
#
loop_
_entity_poly.entity_id
_entity_poly.type
_entity_poly.pdbx_seq_one_letter_code
_entity_poly.pdbx_strand_id
1 'polypeptide(L)' 'MKKLSVSELAKLYGYSRQAIYAHINKGNLSKGSDGLIDFSEALRVFGEPQKKGSSQISVDWK' A
#
# COMPACT_ATOMS: atom_id res chain seq x y z
N MET A 1 -1.13 16.74 3.28
CA MET A 1 -0.59 15.39 3.53
C MET A 1 -0.56 14.61 2.23
N LYS A 2 0.36 13.65 2.08
CA LYS A 2 0.44 12.83 0.86
C LYS A 2 -0.75 11.88 0.83
N LYS A 3 -1.52 11.91 -0.25
CA LYS A 3 -2.62 10.99 -0.50
C LYS A 3 -2.25 10.00 -1.59
N LEU A 4 -2.74 8.77 -1.48
CA LEU A 4 -2.45 7.67 -2.39
C LEU A 4 -3.75 6.99 -2.82
N SER A 5 -3.83 6.58 -4.07
CA SER A 5 -4.87 5.65 -4.53
C SER A 5 -4.66 4.26 -3.92
N VAL A 6 -5.70 3.43 -3.96
CA VAL A 6 -5.64 2.01 -3.55
C VAL A 6 -4.52 1.26 -4.27
N SER A 7 -4.31 1.53 -5.57
CA SER A 7 -3.28 0.87 -6.38
C SER A 7 -1.87 1.29 -5.97
N GLU A 8 -1.66 2.58 -5.71
CA GLU A 8 -0.35 3.06 -5.24
C GLU A 8 -0.03 2.54 -3.85
N LEU A 9 -1.03 2.52 -2.95
CA LEU A 9 -0.86 2.01 -1.60
C LEU A 9 -0.55 0.51 -1.58
N ALA A 10 -1.27 -0.27 -2.40
CA ALA A 10 -0.99 -1.68 -2.62
C ALA A 10 0.46 -1.92 -3.08
N LYS A 11 0.93 -1.14 -4.07
CA LYS A 11 2.30 -1.24 -4.59
C LYS A 11 3.34 -0.86 -3.53
N LEU A 12 3.09 0.20 -2.76
CA LEU A 12 3.99 0.73 -1.74
C LEU A 12 4.21 -0.25 -0.60
N TYR A 13 3.14 -0.90 -0.12
CA TYR A 13 3.19 -1.83 1.02
C TYR A 13 3.33 -3.30 0.63
N GLY A 14 3.29 -3.62 -0.67
CA GLY A 14 3.35 -5.00 -1.14
C GLY A 14 2.08 -5.81 -0.88
N TYR A 15 0.94 -5.14 -0.73
CA TYR A 15 -0.37 -5.78 -0.55
C TYR A 15 -1.14 -5.91 -1.85
N SER A 16 -2.14 -6.80 -1.88
CA SER A 16 -3.15 -6.81 -2.94
C SER A 16 -4.14 -5.65 -2.76
N ARG A 17 -4.77 -5.18 -3.84
CA ARG A 17 -5.83 -4.15 -3.75
C ARG A 17 -7.01 -4.63 -2.91
N GLN A 18 -7.32 -5.93 -2.96
CA GLN A 18 -8.37 -6.56 -2.16
C GLN A 18 -8.08 -6.46 -0.66
N ALA A 19 -6.83 -6.66 -0.25
CA ALA A 19 -6.43 -6.46 1.15
C ALA A 19 -6.65 -5.01 1.58
N ILE A 20 -6.26 -4.03 0.76
CA ILE A 20 -6.50 -2.61 1.04
C ILE A 20 -8.01 -2.33 1.19
N TYR A 21 -8.85 -2.84 0.30
CA TYR A 21 -10.31 -2.70 0.42
C TYR A 21 -10.89 -3.37 1.66
N ALA A 22 -10.34 -4.49 2.11
CA ALA A 22 -10.76 -5.12 3.35
C ALA A 22 -10.50 -4.22 4.57
N HIS A 23 -9.39 -3.46 4.58
CA HIS A 23 -9.12 -2.47 5.64
C HIS A 23 -10.07 -1.26 5.55
N ILE A 24 -10.44 -0.83 4.34
CA ILE A 24 -11.46 0.23 4.17
C ILE A 24 -12.81 -0.25 4.71
N ASN A 25 -13.27 -1.43 4.31
CA ASN A 25 -14.58 -1.97 4.72
C ASN A 25 -14.67 -2.26 6.22
N LYS A 26 -13.53 -2.52 6.88
CA LYS A 26 -13.43 -2.68 8.34
C LYS A 26 -13.33 -1.34 9.09
N GLY A 27 -13.28 -0.21 8.39
CA GLY A 27 -13.13 1.12 9.00
C GLY A 27 -11.71 1.42 9.49
N ASN A 28 -10.71 0.61 9.11
CA ASN A 28 -9.32 0.84 9.50
C ASN A 28 -8.66 1.96 8.66
N LEU A 29 -9.06 2.08 7.39
CA LEU A 29 -8.64 3.13 6.47
C LEU A 29 -9.87 3.90 5.98
N SER A 30 -9.72 5.21 5.79
CA SER A 30 -10.75 6.04 5.18
C SER A 30 -10.41 6.28 3.71
N LYS A 31 -11.37 6.03 2.82
CA LYS A 31 -11.26 6.44 1.42
C LYS A 31 -12.08 7.71 1.20
N GLY A 32 -11.42 8.78 0.82
CA GLY A 32 -12.08 10.03 0.47
C GLY A 32 -13.01 9.87 -0.74
N SER A 33 -13.88 10.86 -0.94
CA SER A 33 -14.71 10.98 -2.14
C SER A 33 -13.87 11.16 -3.42
N ASP A 34 -12.64 11.66 -3.28
CA ASP A 34 -11.59 11.71 -4.31
C ASP A 34 -11.01 10.32 -4.67
N GLY A 35 -11.40 9.27 -3.94
CA GLY A 35 -10.91 7.91 -4.13
C GLY A 35 -9.51 7.68 -3.55
N LEU A 36 -8.98 8.63 -2.78
CA LEU A 36 -7.65 8.57 -2.19
C LEU A 36 -7.68 8.27 -0.69
N ILE A 37 -6.54 7.79 -0.19
CA ILE A 37 -6.31 7.43 1.21
C ILE A 37 -5.13 8.27 1.72
N ASP A 38 -5.25 8.83 2.91
CA ASP A 38 -4.16 9.61 3.51
C ASP A 38 -3.00 8.69 3.94
N PHE A 39 -1.77 9.10 3.64
CA PHE A 39 -0.58 8.30 3.95
C PHE A 39 -0.39 8.09 5.46
N SER A 40 -0.85 9.04 6.29
CA SER A 40 -0.83 8.91 7.75
C SER A 40 -1.74 7.79 8.25
N GLU A 41 -2.91 7.57 7.64
CA GLU A 41 -3.76 6.43 7.97
C GLU A 41 -3.08 5.12 7.59
N ALA A 42 -2.47 5.05 6.41
CA ALA A 42 -1.71 3.90 5.98
C ALA A 42 -0.53 3.59 6.93
N LEU A 43 0.23 4.61 7.34
CA LEU A 43 1.34 4.47 8.28
C LEU A 43 0.85 3.94 9.64
N ARG A 44 -0.28 4.44 10.14
CA ARG A 44 -0.90 3.96 11.40
C ARG A 44 -1.34 2.50 11.31
N VAL A 45 -1.91 2.09 10.17
CA VAL A 45 -2.49 0.74 10.01
C VAL A 45 -1.45 -0.31 9.64
N PHE A 46 -0.50 0.04 8.78
CA PHE A 46 0.46 -0.89 8.19
C PHE A 46 1.89 -0.71 8.70
N GLY A 47 2.19 0.34 9.45
CA GLY A 47 3.55 0.69 9.86
C GLY A 47 4.35 1.30 8.71
N GLU A 48 5.68 1.29 8.81
CA GLU A 48 6.54 1.79 7.74
C GLU A 48 6.50 0.86 6.51
N PRO A 49 6.36 1.41 5.28
CA PRO A 49 6.40 0.58 4.09
C PRO A 49 7.80 -0.04 3.95
N GLN A 50 7.84 -1.36 3.79
CA GLN A 50 9.10 -2.05 3.56
C GLN A 50 9.73 -1.48 2.28
N LYS A 51 10.97 -1.01 2.38
CA LYS A 51 11.77 -0.76 1.18
C LYS A 51 11.76 -2.09 0.43
N LYS A 52 11.13 -2.14 -0.74
CA LYS A 52 11.44 -3.17 -1.73
C LYS A 52 12.91 -2.95 -2.06
N GLY A 53 13.79 -3.61 -1.29
CA GLY A 53 15.13 -3.90 -1.74
C GLY A 53 14.92 -4.50 -3.11
N SER A 54 15.47 -3.84 -4.12
CA SER A 54 15.57 -4.37 -5.46
C SER A 54 15.85 -5.86 -5.35
N SER A 55 14.85 -6.71 -5.63
CA SER A 55 15.11 -8.09 -5.93
C SER A 55 15.98 -8.01 -7.19
N GLN A 56 17.30 -7.97 -7.00
CA GLN A 56 18.22 -8.29 -8.07
C GLN A 56 17.84 -9.71 -8.46
N ILE A 57 17.10 -9.83 -9.54
CA ILE A 57 16.93 -11.09 -10.23
C ILE A 57 18.34 -11.37 -10.78
N SER A 58 19.17 -12.06 -9.99
CA SER A 58 20.35 -12.73 -10.52
C SER A 58 19.82 -13.83 -11.42
N VAL A 59 19.74 -13.52 -12.71
CA VAL A 59 19.52 -14.53 -13.75
C VAL A 59 20.83 -15.29 -13.91
N ASP A 60 20.98 -16.37 -13.15
CA ASP A 60 22.04 -17.36 -13.34
C ASP A 60 21.65 -18.19 -14.58
N TRP A 61 22.20 -17.82 -15.74
CA TRP A 61 22.14 -18.64 -16.95
C TRP A 61 23.27 -19.66 -16.87
N LYS A 62 22.92 -20.93 -16.66
CA LYS A 62 23.82 -22.07 -16.76
C LYS A 62 23.40 -22.99 -17.90
#